data_AF-A0A7H5F0H5-F1
#
_entry.id   AF-A0A7H5F0H5-F1
#
_cell.length_a   1.000
_cell.length_b   1.000
_cell.length_c   1.000
_cell.angle_alpha   90.00
_cell.angle_beta   90.00
_cell.angle_gamma   90.00
#
_symmetry.space_group_name_H-M   'P 1'
#
loop_
_entity.id
_entity.type
_entity.pdbx_description
1 polymer ?
#
loop_
_entity_poly.entity_id
_entity_poly.type
_entity_poly.pdbx_seq_one_letter_code
_entity_poly.pdbx_strand_id
1 'polypeptide(L)'
;MKQLMWSVLLATAFWSCAQNGPGLPPVDLDEMAPLIADLQLAEALTGEVPVMVRDSMRDVYMLSILAEYDLTQEEFDSVMWLVRQEPVWIDSLYSKAGEIVSRRQVKRSEN
;
A
#
# COMPACT_ATOMS: atom_id res chain seq x y z
N MET A 1 20.90 20.01 44.41
CA MET A 1 21.46 18.88 43.63
C MET A 1 20.41 17.86 43.16
N LYS A 2 19.43 17.45 43.98
CA LYS A 2 18.34 16.51 43.55
C LYS A 2 17.46 16.99 42.38
N GLN A 3 17.15 18.28 42.32
CA GLN A 3 16.29 18.87 41.27
C GLN A 3 16.94 18.83 39.87
N LEU A 4 18.24 19.11 39.77
CA LEU A 4 19.02 19.04 38.52
C LEU A 4 19.12 17.62 37.97
N MET A 5 19.13 16.61 38.85
CA MET A 5 19.24 15.21 38.47
C MET A 5 17.96 14.70 37.79
N TRP A 6 16.79 15.24 38.14
CA TRP A 6 15.50 14.83 37.55
C TRP A 6 15.31 15.41 36.15
N SER A 7 15.79 16.64 35.92
CA SER A 7 15.73 17.31 34.62
C SER A 7 16.58 16.61 33.55
N VAL A 8 17.77 16.10 33.93
CA VAL A 8 18.67 15.37 33.02
C VAL A 8 18.12 13.99 32.66
N LEU A 9 17.42 13.32 33.59
CA LEU A 9 16.78 12.02 33.33
C LEU A 9 15.55 12.15 32.40
N LEU A 10 14.82 13.27 32.48
CA LEU A 10 13.74 13.56 31.52
C LEU A 10 14.29 13.91 30.12
N ALA A 11 15.42 14.62 30.05
CA ALA A 11 15.98 15.07 28.78
C ALA A 11 16.56 13.91 27.92
N THR A 12 17.05 12.84 28.54
CA THR A 12 17.61 11.67 27.82
C THR A 12 16.55 10.74 27.24
N ALA A 13 15.31 10.80 27.71
CA ALA A 13 14.19 9.99 27.17
C ALA A 13 13.72 10.45 25.78
N PHE A 14 14.06 11.68 25.35
CA PHE A 14 13.60 12.24 24.07
C PHE A 14 14.56 12.03 22.89
N TRP A 15 15.74 11.44 23.10
CA TRP A 15 16.74 11.25 22.04
C TRP A 15 16.75 9.84 21.42
N SER A 16 15.87 8.94 21.84
CA SER A 16 15.87 7.55 21.34
C SER A 16 15.12 7.34 20.01
N CYS A 17 14.65 8.40 19.34
CA CYS A 17 14.07 8.28 17.99
C CYS A 17 15.12 8.50 16.88
N ALA A 18 16.27 7.84 16.99
CA ALA A 18 17.12 7.64 15.81
C ALA A 18 16.54 6.44 15.04
N GLN A 19 15.50 6.71 14.25
CA GLN A 19 14.83 5.70 13.45
C GLN A 19 15.74 5.37 12.26
N ASN A 20 16.52 4.29 12.39
CA ASN A 20 17.13 3.66 11.23
C ASN A 20 15.97 3.26 10.31
N GLY A 21 15.91 3.89 9.13
CA GLY A 21 14.86 3.61 8.16
C GLY A 21 14.83 2.11 7.80
N PRO A 22 13.69 1.57 7.35
CA PRO A 22 13.46 0.13 7.21
C PRO A 22 14.35 -0.59 6.19
N GLY A 23 15.28 0.11 5.53
CA GLY A 23 16.00 -0.39 4.38
C GLY A 23 15.11 -0.44 3.15
N LEU A 24 15.60 -1.13 2.12
CA LEU A 24 14.85 -1.32 0.88
C LEU A 24 13.75 -2.37 1.08
N PRO A 25 12.59 -2.20 0.43
CA PRO A 25 11.54 -3.22 0.45
C PRO A 25 12.06 -4.53 -0.16
N PRO A 26 11.54 -5.69 0.28
CA PRO A 26 11.95 -7.00 -0.23
C PRO A 26 11.45 -7.29 -1.66
N VAL A 27 10.65 -6.39 -2.23
CA VAL A 27 10.04 -6.46 -3.56
C VAL A 27 10.11 -5.12 -4.25
N ASP A 28 10.07 -5.11 -5.59
CA ASP A 28 10.06 -3.89 -6.36
C ASP A 28 8.66 -3.24 -6.32
N LEU A 29 8.56 -2.11 -5.62
CA LEU A 29 7.30 -1.37 -5.49
C LEU A 29 6.88 -0.69 -6.79
N ASP A 30 7.81 -0.41 -7.70
CA ASP A 30 7.50 0.15 -9.02
C ASP A 30 6.86 -0.88 -9.94
N GLU A 31 7.26 -2.16 -9.85
CA GLU A 31 6.61 -3.27 -10.56
C GLU A 31 5.24 -3.62 -9.97
N MET A 32 5.06 -3.48 -8.66
CA MET A 32 3.79 -3.74 -7.99
C MET A 32 2.75 -2.62 -8.14
N ALA A 33 3.18 -1.37 -8.28
CA ALA A 33 2.27 -0.23 -8.28
C ALA A 33 1.18 -0.28 -9.38
N PRO A 34 1.46 -0.71 -10.63
CA PRO A 34 0.43 -0.89 -11.65
C PRO A 34 -0.67 -1.89 -11.26
N LEU A 35 -0.29 -3.03 -10.67
CA LEU A 35 -1.23 -4.04 -10.19
C LEU A 35 -2.15 -3.46 -9.11
N ILE A 36 -1.59 -2.74 -8.14
CA ILE A 36 -2.39 -2.11 -7.07
C ILE A 36 -3.32 -1.04 -7.66
N ALA A 37 -2.88 -0.29 -8.65
CA ALA A 37 -3.72 0.69 -9.34
C ALA A 37 -4.90 0.02 -10.07
N ASP A 38 -4.69 -1.13 -10.70
CA ASP A 38 -5.75 -1.89 -11.36
C ASP A 38 -6.76 -2.45 -10.35
N LEU A 39 -6.28 -3.01 -9.23
CA LEU A 39 -7.14 -3.47 -8.14
C LEU A 39 -7.98 -2.33 -7.54
N GLN A 40 -7.40 -1.13 -7.36
CA GLN A 40 -8.13 0.05 -6.89
C GLN A 40 -9.23 0.49 -7.87
N LEU A 41 -8.94 0.45 -9.18
CA LEU A 41 -9.93 0.76 -10.21
C LEU A 41 -11.05 -0.28 -10.24
N ALA A 42 -10.72 -1.56 -10.12
CA ALA A 42 -11.71 -2.63 -10.01
C ALA A 42 -12.60 -2.46 -8.78
N GLU A 43 -12.03 -2.13 -7.62
CA GLU A 43 -12.79 -1.85 -6.40
C GLU A 43 -13.73 -0.64 -6.57
N ALA A 44 -13.33 0.39 -7.32
CA ALA A 44 -14.22 1.49 -7.64
C ALA A 44 -15.41 1.02 -8.51
N LEU A 45 -15.19 0.07 -9.43
CA LEU A 45 -16.23 -0.50 -10.29
C LEU A 45 -17.19 -1.43 -9.51
N THR A 46 -16.71 -2.16 -8.50
CA THR A 46 -17.58 -3.02 -7.67
C THR A 46 -18.60 -2.22 -6.86
N GLY A 47 -18.33 -0.93 -6.60
CA GLY A 47 -19.29 -0.01 -5.98
C GLY A 47 -20.62 0.08 -6.75
N GLU A 48 -20.58 -0.03 -8.07
CA GLU A 48 -21.74 0.04 -8.97
C GLU A 48 -22.48 -1.31 -9.10
N VAL A 49 -21.89 -2.40 -8.60
CA VAL A 49 -22.47 -3.74 -8.67
C VAL A 49 -23.57 -3.91 -7.60
N PRO A 50 -24.72 -4.53 -7.94
CA PRO A 50 -25.74 -4.86 -6.96
C PRO A 50 -25.18 -5.65 -5.78
N VAL A 51 -25.55 -5.25 -4.56
CA VAL A 51 -25.01 -5.81 -3.30
C VAL A 51 -25.05 -7.33 -3.27
N MET A 52 -26.11 -7.94 -3.80
CA MET A 52 -26.29 -9.40 -3.83
C MET A 52 -25.17 -10.17 -4.55
N VAL A 53 -24.48 -9.54 -5.50
CA VAL A 53 -23.41 -10.18 -6.30
C VAL A 53 -22.07 -9.47 -6.18
N ARG A 54 -21.99 -8.41 -5.36
CA ARG A 54 -20.81 -7.56 -5.24
C ARG A 54 -19.57 -8.33 -4.80
N ASP A 55 -19.70 -9.16 -3.79
CA ASP A 55 -18.57 -9.94 -3.26
C ASP A 55 -18.07 -10.93 -4.30
N SER A 56 -18.98 -11.63 -4.99
CA SER A 56 -18.61 -12.53 -6.09
C SER A 56 -17.91 -11.79 -7.23
N MET A 57 -18.38 -10.59 -7.59
CA MET A 57 -17.75 -9.79 -8.65
C MET A 57 -16.39 -9.24 -8.22
N ARG A 58 -16.21 -8.90 -6.95
CA ARG A 58 -14.92 -8.50 -6.38
C ARG A 58 -13.90 -9.62 -6.52
N ASP A 59 -14.27 -10.84 -6.17
CA ASP A 59 -13.38 -12.00 -6.31
C ASP A 59 -13.02 -12.25 -7.77
N VAL A 60 -13.99 -12.19 -8.69
CA VAL A 60 -13.75 -12.37 -10.13
C VAL A 60 -12.77 -11.32 -10.66
N TYR A 61 -12.96 -10.03 -10.32
CA TYR A 61 -12.04 -8.99 -10.77
C TYR A 61 -10.65 -9.12 -10.16
N MET A 62 -10.57 -9.43 -8.86
CA MET A 62 -9.28 -9.64 -8.20
C MET A 62 -8.51 -10.77 -8.88
N LEU A 63 -9.14 -11.94 -9.08
CA LEU A 63 -8.48 -13.08 -9.71
C LEU A 63 -8.10 -12.79 -11.17
N SER A 64 -8.94 -12.07 -11.92
CA SER A 64 -8.63 -11.67 -13.29
C SER A 64 -7.40 -10.75 -13.35
N ILE A 65 -7.34 -9.75 -12.47
CA ILE A 65 -6.20 -8.82 -12.42
C ILE A 65 -4.94 -9.56 -12.00
N LEU A 66 -4.98 -10.37 -10.93
CA LEU A 66 -3.80 -11.12 -10.51
C LEU A 66 -3.26 -12.02 -11.64
N ALA A 67 -4.14 -12.65 -12.40
CA ALA A 67 -3.76 -13.46 -13.56
C ALA A 67 -3.11 -12.63 -14.69
N GLU A 68 -3.52 -11.37 -14.91
CA GLU A 68 -2.87 -10.46 -15.89
C GLU A 68 -1.43 -10.11 -15.52
N TYR A 69 -1.09 -10.21 -14.23
CA TYR A 69 0.25 -9.97 -13.69
C TYR A 69 1.00 -11.28 -13.37
N ASP A 70 0.54 -12.43 -13.89
CA ASP A 70 1.13 -13.75 -13.65
C ASP A 70 1.26 -14.11 -12.16
N LEU A 71 0.31 -13.67 -11.33
CA LEU A 71 0.28 -13.93 -9.89
C LEU A 71 -0.92 -14.78 -9.48
N THR A 72 -0.69 -15.66 -8.53
CA THR A 72 -1.74 -16.30 -7.74
C THR A 72 -2.14 -15.43 -6.55
N GLN A 73 -3.31 -15.70 -5.97
CA GLN A 73 -3.74 -15.03 -4.74
C GLN A 73 -2.79 -15.28 -3.57
N GLU A 74 -2.24 -16.49 -3.43
CA GLU A 74 -1.30 -16.83 -2.36
C GLU A 74 0.02 -16.06 -2.47
N GLU A 75 0.55 -15.91 -3.69
CA GLU A 75 1.75 -15.11 -3.94
C GLU A 75 1.50 -13.63 -3.65
N PHE A 76 0.37 -13.09 -4.10
CA PHE A 76 -0.02 -11.72 -3.80
C PHE A 76 -0.15 -11.47 -2.30
N ASP A 77 -0.86 -12.34 -1.59
CA ASP A 77 -1.07 -12.23 -0.15
C ASP A 77 0.27 -12.32 0.61
N SER A 78 1.18 -13.19 0.17
CA SER A 78 2.52 -13.33 0.74
C SER A 78 3.37 -12.07 0.56
N VAL A 79 3.32 -11.47 -0.63
CA VAL A 79 4.05 -10.22 -0.89
C VAL A 79 3.45 -9.07 -0.09
N MET A 80 2.12 -8.93 -0.11
CA MET A 80 1.44 -7.89 0.67
C MET A 80 1.67 -8.05 2.18
N TRP A 81 1.83 -9.28 2.66
CA TRP A 81 2.23 -9.57 4.04
C TRP A 81 3.62 -9.04 4.39
N LEU A 82 4.57 -9.07 3.46
CA LEU A 82 5.90 -8.50 3.65
C LEU A 82 5.88 -6.97 3.58
N VAL A 83 5.21 -6.41 2.57
CA VAL A 83 5.15 -4.95 2.38
C VAL A 83 4.49 -4.24 3.56
N ARG A 84 3.46 -4.83 4.17
CA ARG A 84 2.76 -4.24 5.33
C ARG A 84 3.57 -4.23 6.63
N GLN A 85 4.74 -4.86 6.69
CA GLN A 85 5.56 -4.86 7.91
C GLN A 85 6.13 -3.48 8.21
N GLU A 86 6.33 -2.65 7.19
CA GLU A 86 6.91 -1.31 7.33
C GLU A 86 5.98 -0.25 6.74
N PRO A 87 5.49 0.71 7.56
CA PRO A 87 4.54 1.74 7.12
C PRO A 87 5.03 2.56 5.90
N VAL A 88 6.35 2.76 5.79
CA VAL A 88 6.95 3.52 4.68
C VAL A 88 6.80 2.78 3.35
N TRP A 89 6.88 1.44 3.35
CA TRP A 89 6.77 0.66 2.11
C TRP A 89 5.35 0.64 1.59
N ILE A 90 4.37 0.42 2.48
CA ILE A 90 2.96 0.44 2.10
C ILE A 90 2.52 1.84 1.64
N ASP A 91 2.94 2.90 2.34
CA ASP A 91 2.66 4.28 1.92
C ASP A 91 3.26 4.59 0.54
N SER A 92 4.50 4.16 0.30
CA SER A 92 5.16 4.32 -1.00
C SER A 92 4.42 3.58 -2.12
N LEU A 93 4.04 2.32 -1.90
CA LEU A 93 3.32 1.50 -2.86
C LEU A 93 1.97 2.12 -3.24
N TYR A 94 1.18 2.52 -2.25
CA TYR A 94 -0.14 3.11 -2.49
C TYR A 94 -0.05 4.53 -3.08
N SER A 95 0.99 5.30 -2.73
CA SER A 95 1.25 6.60 -3.35
C SER A 95 1.54 6.44 -4.86
N LYS A 96 2.43 5.52 -5.22
CA LYS A 96 2.75 5.21 -6.63
C LYS A 96 1.51 4.73 -7.39
N ALA A 97 0.71 3.84 -6.79
CA ALA A 97 -0.55 3.37 -7.39
C ALA A 97 -1.54 4.53 -7.60
N GLY A 98 -1.71 5.40 -6.61
CA GLY A 98 -2.57 6.58 -6.68
C GLY A 98 -2.16 7.55 -7.79
N GLU A 99 -0.87 7.76 -7.99
CA GLU A 99 -0.38 8.55 -9.13
C GLU A 99 -0.74 7.92 -10.48
N ILE A 100 -0.63 6.60 -10.61
CA ILE A 100 -1.01 5.87 -11.84
C ILE A 100 -2.50 6.07 -12.12
N VAL A 101 -3.36 5.88 -11.10
CA VAL A 101 -4.81 6.10 -11.22
C VAL A 101 -5.11 7.54 -11.62
N SER A 102 -4.52 8.53 -10.95
CA SER A 102 -4.70 9.95 -11.23
C SER A 102 -4.30 10.30 -12.68
N ARG A 103 -3.14 9.84 -13.14
CA ARG A 103 -2.69 10.04 -14.53
C ARG A 103 -3.66 9.42 -15.55
N ARG A 104 -4.21 8.24 -15.27
CA ARG A 104 -5.19 7.57 -16.14
C ARG A 104 -6.52 8.32 -16.19
N GLN A 105 -6.96 8.90 -15.07
CA GLN A 105 -8.18 9.73 -15.01
C GLN A 105 -8.06 11.01 -15.84
N VAL A 106 -6.93 11.72 -15.73
CA VAL A 106 -6.67 12.93 -16.53
C VAL A 106 -6.72 12.61 -18.02
N LYS A 107 -5.99 11.57 -18.46
CA LYS A 107 -5.99 11.12 -19.86
C LYS A 107 -7.38 10.75 -20.38
N ARG A 108 -8.24 10.18 -19.54
CA ARG A 108 -9.62 9.85 -19.90
C ARG A 108 -10.49 11.10 -20.09
N SER A 109 -10.24 12.17 -19.33
CA SER A 109 -11.02 13.42 -19.43
C SER A 109 -10.67 14.28 -20.65
N GLU A 110 -9.53 14.04 -21.28
CA GLU A 110 -9.06 14.75 -22.48
C GLU A 110 -9.57 14.14 -23.80
N ASN A 111 -10.20 12.96 -23.74
CA ASN A 111 -10.75 12.20 -24.87
C ASN A 111 -12.28 12.22 -24.85
#